data_AF-A0A660V3U2-F1
#
_entry.id   AF-A0A660V3U2-F1
#
_cell.length_a   1.000
_cell.length_b   1.000
_cell.length_c   1.000
_cell.angle_alpha   90.00
_cell.angle_beta   90.00
_cell.angle_gamma   90.00
#
_symmetry.space_group_name_H-M   'P 1'
#
loop_
_entity.id
_entity.type
_entity.pdbx_description
1 polymer ?
#
loop_
_entity_poly.entity_id
_entity_poly.type
_entity_poly.pdbx_seq_one_letter_code
_entity_poly.pdbx_strand_id
1 'polypeptide(L)'
;MTYLAVPISAGDITAAGAQIESARAAGAEIIELRTDYLNELNADLVKSLLEHAKPTKLPIIVTCRDKTQGGAGDWPLELRTEVLSAAVRAGADFIDCEYDTFLKGDTQAKLTGTIAENKKTRLILSAHNFAGPFDDLGALYEDIKISCPEAIPKLVYTARHINDCFEGFDLLHNAVGEVIVFCMGEAGLISRILAKKLGGFVTFACVDNENATAPGQITAEQMKKLYRWDRVNAETELFGVIGSPVAHSLSPAIFNACFDERGVNGLYLPLLVEGEKSEFNEFLENIMARNRLGFGGFSVTIPHKAHALDYANAAGEFVEPLAE
;
A
#
# COMPACT_ATOMS: atom_id res chain seq x y z
N MET A 1 0.71 -13.45 5.54
CA MET A 1 2.09 -12.95 5.28
C MET A 1 1.92 -11.69 4.44
N THR A 2 2.64 -10.61 4.76
CA THR A 2 2.56 -9.34 4.01
C THR A 2 3.83 -9.15 3.20
N TYR A 3 3.70 -8.86 1.91
CA TYR A 3 4.85 -8.61 1.03
C TYR A 3 5.09 -7.11 0.80
N LEU A 4 6.36 -6.72 0.74
CA LEU A 4 6.80 -5.44 0.20
C LEU A 4 7.00 -5.56 -1.32
N ALA A 5 6.06 -5.01 -2.08
CA ALA A 5 6.10 -4.95 -3.53
C ALA A 5 6.90 -3.76 -4.04
N VAL A 6 7.66 -4.00 -5.11
CA VAL A 6 8.30 -2.94 -5.89
C VAL A 6 7.80 -2.99 -7.33
N PRO A 7 7.15 -1.91 -7.83
CA PRO A 7 6.76 -1.80 -9.23
C PRO A 7 7.95 -1.67 -10.18
N ILE A 8 7.83 -2.31 -11.34
CA ILE A 8 8.77 -2.28 -12.46
C ILE A 8 8.05 -1.56 -13.61
N SER A 9 8.35 -0.28 -13.79
CA SER A 9 7.73 0.67 -14.73
C SER A 9 8.60 0.95 -15.96
N ALA A 10 9.21 -0.11 -16.50
CA ALA A 10 10.12 -0.02 -17.64
C ALA A 10 9.41 -0.12 -18.99
N GLY A 11 9.97 0.56 -20.01
CA GLY A 11 9.44 0.55 -21.38
C GLY A 11 9.81 -0.68 -22.22
N ASP A 12 10.84 -1.43 -21.81
CA ASP A 12 11.33 -2.63 -22.50
C ASP A 12 11.98 -3.63 -21.52
N ILE A 13 12.36 -4.82 -22.02
CA ILE A 13 12.95 -5.90 -21.21
C ILE A 13 14.29 -5.49 -20.60
N THR A 14 15.12 -4.72 -21.31
CA THR A 14 16.46 -4.35 -20.82
C THR A 14 16.36 -3.41 -19.63
N ALA A 15 15.53 -2.37 -19.77
CA ALA A 15 15.23 -1.45 -18.68
C ALA A 15 14.54 -2.17 -17.51
N ALA A 16 13.64 -3.11 -17.80
CA ALA A 16 12.98 -3.89 -16.76
C ALA A 16 13.96 -4.76 -15.98
N GLY A 17 14.91 -5.41 -16.65
CA GLY A 17 15.95 -6.20 -15.99
C GLY A 17 16.79 -5.38 -15.00
N ALA A 18 17.16 -4.16 -15.38
CA ALA A 18 17.89 -3.24 -14.48
C ALA A 18 17.04 -2.82 -13.27
N GLN A 19 15.75 -2.51 -13.47
CA GLN A 19 14.83 -2.18 -12.37
C GLN A 19 14.58 -3.38 -11.45
N ILE A 20 14.46 -4.59 -12.00
CA ILE A 20 14.26 -5.82 -11.22
C ILE A 20 15.46 -6.10 -10.31
N GLU A 21 16.70 -5.98 -10.82
CA GLU A 21 17.89 -6.14 -9.98
C GLU A 21 17.98 -5.06 -8.90
N SER A 22 17.61 -3.83 -9.24
CA SER A 22 17.57 -2.72 -8.27
C SER A 22 16.52 -2.97 -7.18
N ALA A 23 15.32 -3.42 -7.55
CA ALA A 23 14.27 -3.80 -6.63
C ALA A 23 14.71 -4.93 -5.68
N ARG A 24 15.35 -5.97 -6.23
CA ARG A 24 15.90 -7.09 -5.45
C ARG A 24 16.98 -6.61 -4.47
N ALA A 25 17.89 -5.76 -4.92
CA ALA A 25 18.94 -5.19 -4.07
C ALA A 25 18.37 -4.29 -2.95
N ALA A 26 17.27 -3.58 -3.22
CA ALA A 26 16.56 -2.77 -2.23
C ALA A 26 15.70 -3.58 -1.24
N GLY A 27 15.61 -4.91 -1.42
CA GLY A 27 14.91 -5.81 -0.51
C GLY A 27 13.44 -6.06 -0.88
N ALA A 28 13.05 -5.91 -2.14
CA ALA A 28 11.73 -6.31 -2.61
C ALA A 28 11.43 -7.77 -2.27
N GLU A 29 10.22 -8.04 -1.79
CA GLU A 29 9.76 -9.39 -1.45
C GLU A 29 8.83 -9.96 -2.53
N ILE A 30 8.29 -9.08 -3.38
CA ILE A 30 7.49 -9.36 -4.57
C ILE A 30 7.75 -8.23 -5.57
N ILE A 31 7.65 -8.50 -6.87
CA ILE A 31 7.74 -7.45 -7.92
C ILE A 31 6.42 -7.32 -8.66
N GLU A 32 6.05 -6.09 -9.02
CA GLU A 32 4.88 -5.80 -9.87
C GLU A 32 5.36 -5.36 -11.25
N LEU A 33 5.19 -6.20 -12.26
CA LEU A 33 5.47 -5.85 -13.66
C LEU A 33 4.33 -4.99 -14.19
N ARG A 34 4.57 -3.69 -14.31
CA ARG A 34 3.62 -2.71 -14.86
C ARG A 34 3.70 -2.70 -16.38
N THR A 35 3.03 -3.66 -17.01
CA THR A 35 3.08 -3.85 -18.46
C THR A 35 2.46 -2.70 -19.25
N ASP A 36 1.65 -1.86 -18.61
CA ASP A 36 1.13 -0.63 -19.20
C ASP A 36 2.22 0.41 -19.54
N TYR A 37 3.44 0.29 -18.99
CA TYR A 37 4.59 1.13 -19.36
C TYR A 37 5.34 0.64 -20.60
N LEU A 38 5.10 -0.59 -21.06
CA LEU A 38 5.82 -1.16 -22.21
C LEU A 38 5.46 -0.41 -23.50
N ASN A 39 6.46 -0.08 -24.32
CA ASN A 39 6.27 0.71 -25.55
C ASN A 39 5.46 -0.04 -26.63
N GLU A 40 5.65 -1.36 -26.75
CA GLU A 40 5.02 -2.21 -27.77
C GLU A 40 4.31 -3.40 -27.12
N LEU A 41 3.33 -3.10 -26.26
CA LEU A 41 2.66 -4.11 -25.45
C LEU A 41 2.05 -5.24 -26.30
N ASN A 42 2.49 -6.48 -26.03
CA ASN A 42 1.93 -7.70 -26.62
C ASN A 42 2.19 -8.91 -25.72
N ALA A 43 1.51 -10.03 -26.01
CA ALA A 43 1.58 -11.25 -25.22
C ALA A 43 2.99 -11.89 -25.17
N ASP A 44 3.74 -11.88 -26.27
CA ASP A 44 5.08 -12.48 -26.35
C ASP A 44 6.10 -11.68 -25.52
N LEU A 45 5.97 -10.36 -25.52
CA LEU A 45 6.78 -9.46 -24.71
C LEU A 45 6.56 -9.72 -23.21
N VAL A 46 5.31 -9.89 -22.79
CA VAL A 46 4.94 -10.18 -21.39
C VAL A 46 5.50 -11.54 -20.96
N LYS A 47 5.40 -12.55 -21.83
CA LYS A 47 6.01 -13.87 -21.58
C LYS A 47 7.54 -13.75 -21.41
N SER A 48 8.19 -13.01 -22.30
CA SER A 48 9.64 -12.80 -22.26
C SER A 48 10.07 -12.05 -21.00
N LEU A 49 9.28 -11.07 -20.56
CA LEU A 49 9.51 -10.33 -19.33
C LEU A 49 9.40 -11.23 -18.09
N LEU A 50 8.39 -12.09 -18.03
CA LEU A 50 8.25 -13.10 -16.97
C LEU A 50 9.41 -14.09 -16.97
N GLU A 51 9.83 -14.58 -18.15
CA GLU A 51 11.00 -15.45 -18.28
C GLU A 51 12.29 -14.79 -17.78
N HIS A 52 12.44 -13.48 -18.05
CA HIS A 52 13.57 -12.69 -17.56
C HIS A 52 13.53 -12.47 -16.04
N ALA A 53 12.33 -12.34 -15.46
CA ALA A 53 12.15 -12.13 -14.02
C ALA A 53 12.25 -13.42 -13.18
N LYS A 54 11.95 -14.60 -13.76
CA LYS A 54 11.98 -15.91 -13.07
C LYS A 54 13.26 -16.21 -12.27
N PRO A 55 14.48 -15.92 -12.76
CA PRO A 55 15.72 -16.18 -12.02
C PRO A 55 15.80 -15.48 -10.65
N THR A 56 15.04 -14.39 -10.44
CA THR A 56 15.01 -13.69 -9.14
C THR A 56 14.38 -14.51 -8.03
N LYS A 57 13.51 -15.48 -8.37
CA LYS A 57 12.68 -16.26 -7.44
C LYS A 57 11.73 -15.43 -6.57
N LEU A 58 11.61 -14.13 -6.82
CA LEU A 58 10.58 -13.31 -6.20
C LEU A 58 9.25 -13.67 -6.85
N PRO A 59 8.14 -13.72 -6.09
CA PRO A 59 6.82 -13.79 -6.68
C PRO A 59 6.59 -12.58 -7.60
N ILE A 60 5.74 -12.77 -8.60
CA ILE A 60 5.50 -11.76 -9.64
C ILE A 60 4.01 -11.45 -9.74
N ILE A 61 3.68 -10.17 -9.60
CA ILE A 61 2.38 -9.60 -9.98
C ILE A 61 2.53 -9.03 -11.39
N VAL A 62 1.63 -9.40 -12.32
CA VAL A 62 1.54 -8.73 -13.62
C VAL A 62 0.31 -7.83 -13.64
N THR A 63 0.52 -6.58 -14.00
CA THR A 63 -0.51 -5.54 -14.01
C THR A 63 -0.46 -4.78 -15.32
N CYS A 64 -1.60 -4.74 -16.03
CA CYS A 64 -1.77 -3.89 -17.20
C CYS A 64 -2.81 -2.82 -16.88
N ARG A 65 -2.38 -1.78 -16.16
CA ARG A 65 -3.27 -0.79 -15.56
C ARG A 65 -3.99 0.03 -16.64
N ASP A 66 -5.31 0.15 -16.51
CA ASP A 66 -6.10 1.06 -17.35
C ASP A 66 -5.69 2.54 -17.10
N LYS A 67 -5.63 3.35 -18.15
CA LYS A 67 -5.26 4.78 -18.06
C LYS A 67 -6.20 5.58 -17.16
N THR A 68 -7.49 5.25 -17.15
CA THR A 68 -8.48 5.89 -16.26
C THR A 68 -8.26 5.56 -14.79
N GLN A 69 -7.49 4.50 -14.49
CA GLN A 69 -7.08 4.11 -13.15
C GLN A 69 -5.57 4.30 -12.90
N GLY A 70 -4.94 5.27 -13.58
CA GLY A 70 -3.53 5.63 -13.35
C GLY A 70 -2.50 4.78 -14.10
N GLY A 71 -2.92 4.11 -15.18
CA GLY A 71 -2.03 3.45 -16.12
C GLY A 71 -1.26 4.45 -17.00
N ALA A 72 -0.07 4.05 -17.46
CA ALA A 72 0.77 4.88 -18.33
C ALA A 72 0.32 4.81 -19.80
N GLY A 73 0.15 3.59 -20.33
CA GLY A 73 -0.29 3.33 -21.71
C GLY A 73 -1.81 3.29 -21.84
N ASP A 74 -2.31 3.75 -23.00
CA ASP A 74 -3.73 3.74 -23.36
C ASP A 74 -4.04 2.53 -24.25
N TRP A 75 -4.07 1.35 -23.64
CA TRP A 75 -4.23 0.08 -24.35
C TRP A 75 -5.68 -0.39 -24.38
N PRO A 76 -6.18 -0.92 -25.53
CA PRO A 76 -7.55 -1.43 -25.65
C PRO A 76 -7.85 -2.55 -24.64
N LEU A 77 -9.10 -2.62 -24.17
CA LEU A 77 -9.57 -3.61 -23.21
C LEU A 77 -9.19 -5.04 -23.62
N GLU A 78 -9.40 -5.40 -24.88
CA GLU A 78 -9.13 -6.73 -25.40
C GLU A 78 -7.65 -7.09 -25.30
N LEU A 79 -6.76 -6.12 -25.56
CA LEU A 79 -5.31 -6.32 -25.45
C LEU A 79 -4.89 -6.45 -23.99
N ARG A 80 -5.41 -5.62 -23.09
CA ARG A 80 -5.12 -5.72 -21.65
C ARG A 80 -5.55 -7.09 -21.10
N THR A 81 -6.74 -7.57 -21.48
CA THR A 81 -7.24 -8.90 -21.09
C THR A 81 -6.39 -10.04 -21.67
N GLU A 82 -5.95 -9.95 -22.94
CA GLU A 82 -5.07 -10.98 -23.52
C GLU A 82 -3.69 -10.98 -22.86
N VAL A 83 -3.13 -9.82 -22.53
CA VAL A 83 -1.85 -9.70 -21.82
C VAL A 83 -1.90 -10.36 -20.45
N LEU A 84 -2.96 -10.11 -19.67
CA LEU A 84 -3.14 -10.77 -18.37
C LEU A 84 -3.33 -12.29 -18.55
N SER A 85 -4.07 -12.73 -19.57
CA SER A 85 -4.22 -14.15 -19.90
C SER A 85 -2.88 -14.80 -20.29
N ALA A 86 -2.06 -14.11 -21.08
CA ALA A 86 -0.72 -14.55 -21.44
C ALA A 86 0.20 -14.66 -20.22
N ALA A 87 0.09 -13.72 -19.27
CA ALA A 87 0.82 -13.77 -18.01
C ALA A 87 0.44 -15.00 -17.17
N VAL A 88 -0.85 -15.34 -17.09
CA VAL A 88 -1.31 -16.59 -16.45
C VAL A 88 -0.69 -17.80 -17.13
N ARG A 89 -0.74 -17.91 -18.47
CA ARG A 89 -0.15 -19.04 -19.22
C ARG A 89 1.37 -19.12 -19.05
N ALA A 90 2.06 -17.98 -18.92
CA ALA A 90 3.49 -17.90 -18.71
C ALA A 90 3.94 -18.20 -17.26
N GLY A 91 2.98 -18.30 -16.34
CA GLY A 91 3.20 -18.70 -14.95
C GLY A 91 3.48 -17.55 -14.00
N ALA A 92 2.84 -16.39 -14.19
CA ALA A 92 2.81 -15.35 -13.15
C ALA A 92 2.17 -15.89 -11.86
N ASP A 93 2.66 -15.46 -10.70
CA ASP A 93 2.07 -15.84 -9.40
C ASP A 93 0.74 -15.10 -9.17
N PHE A 94 0.69 -13.84 -9.59
CA PHE A 94 -0.51 -13.00 -9.50
C PHE A 94 -0.74 -12.22 -10.78
N ILE A 95 -2.00 -11.97 -11.09
CA ILE A 95 -2.39 -10.93 -12.04
C ILE A 95 -3.29 -9.91 -11.33
N ASP A 96 -3.15 -8.64 -11.68
CA ASP A 96 -4.01 -7.55 -11.18
C ASP A 96 -4.87 -7.03 -12.33
N CYS A 97 -6.20 -7.18 -12.18
CA CYS A 97 -7.21 -6.65 -13.06
C CYS A 97 -8.09 -5.66 -12.29
N GLU A 98 -8.43 -4.52 -12.89
CA GLU A 98 -9.38 -3.61 -12.24
C GLU A 98 -10.75 -4.27 -12.15
N TYR A 99 -11.47 -4.10 -11.05
CA TYR A 99 -12.81 -4.67 -10.85
C TYR A 99 -13.80 -4.19 -11.93
N ASP A 100 -13.77 -2.91 -12.28
CA ASP A 100 -14.57 -2.36 -13.38
C ASP A 100 -14.22 -2.97 -14.74
N THR A 101 -12.94 -3.25 -14.97
CA THR A 101 -12.46 -3.92 -16.20
C THR A 101 -12.94 -5.37 -16.21
N PHE A 102 -12.84 -6.05 -15.07
CA PHE A 102 -13.22 -7.45 -14.90
C PHE A 102 -14.69 -7.69 -15.25
N LEU A 103 -15.59 -6.77 -14.86
CA LEU A 103 -17.03 -6.85 -15.13
C LEU A 103 -17.41 -6.50 -16.58
N LYS A 104 -16.48 -6.03 -17.42
CA LYS A 104 -16.76 -5.60 -18.80
C LYS A 104 -16.53 -6.71 -19.82
N GLY A 105 -17.45 -6.79 -20.79
CA GLY A 105 -17.32 -7.67 -21.95
C GLY A 105 -17.22 -9.14 -21.53
N ASP A 106 -16.24 -9.84 -22.09
CA ASP A 106 -15.94 -11.25 -21.75
C ASP A 106 -14.71 -11.40 -20.83
N THR A 107 -14.23 -10.31 -20.23
CA THR A 107 -13.00 -10.28 -19.41
C THR A 107 -13.07 -11.25 -18.24
N GLN A 108 -14.14 -11.21 -17.45
CA GLN A 108 -14.36 -12.13 -16.33
C GLN A 108 -14.28 -13.60 -16.78
N ALA A 109 -15.03 -13.97 -17.83
CA ALA A 109 -15.05 -15.34 -18.35
C ALA A 109 -13.68 -15.79 -18.86
N LYS A 110 -12.97 -14.93 -19.60
CA LYS A 110 -11.61 -15.21 -20.11
C LYS A 110 -10.59 -15.41 -18.99
N LEU A 111 -10.51 -14.48 -18.05
CA LEU A 111 -9.52 -14.54 -16.98
C LEU A 111 -9.79 -15.71 -16.04
N THR A 112 -11.04 -15.90 -15.61
CA THR A 112 -11.40 -17.04 -14.74
C THR A 112 -11.18 -18.38 -15.43
N GLY A 113 -11.51 -18.49 -16.73
CA GLY A 113 -11.23 -19.69 -17.53
C GLY A 113 -9.73 -19.98 -17.62
N THR A 114 -8.92 -18.96 -17.93
CA THR A 114 -7.46 -19.11 -18.06
C THR A 114 -6.80 -19.47 -16.71
N ILE A 115 -7.27 -18.88 -15.59
CA ILE A 115 -6.80 -19.23 -14.25
C ILE A 115 -7.18 -20.67 -13.88
N ALA A 116 -8.37 -21.15 -14.27
CA ALA A 116 -8.78 -22.52 -13.99
C ALA A 116 -7.85 -23.56 -14.65
N GLU A 117 -7.27 -23.23 -15.81
CA GLU A 117 -6.26 -24.04 -16.50
C GLU A 117 -4.89 -23.99 -15.82
N ASN A 118 -4.54 -22.87 -15.19
CA ASN A 118 -3.29 -22.71 -14.42
C ASN A 118 -3.56 -22.31 -12.97
N LYS A 119 -3.91 -23.31 -12.14
CA LYS A 119 -4.30 -23.15 -10.73
C LYS A 119 -3.23 -22.57 -9.79
N LYS A 120 -2.05 -22.21 -10.30
CA LYS A 120 -1.00 -21.55 -9.51
C LYS A 120 -1.15 -20.03 -9.47
N THR A 121 -1.71 -19.43 -10.53
CA THR A 121 -1.88 -17.98 -10.60
C THR A 121 -3.12 -17.55 -9.81
N ARG A 122 -3.00 -16.47 -9.04
CA ARG A 122 -4.09 -15.90 -8.25
C ARG A 122 -4.51 -14.53 -8.79
N LEU A 123 -5.79 -14.22 -8.68
CA LEU A 123 -6.36 -12.97 -9.17
C LEU A 123 -6.41 -11.91 -8.07
N ILE A 124 -5.87 -10.74 -8.36
CA ILE A 124 -6.12 -9.51 -7.60
C ILE A 124 -7.18 -8.71 -8.38
N LEU A 125 -8.25 -8.35 -7.70
CA LEU A 125 -9.27 -7.44 -8.22
C LEU A 125 -9.12 -6.10 -7.55
N SER A 126 -8.74 -5.09 -8.34
CA SER A 126 -8.33 -3.79 -7.83
C SER A 126 -9.33 -2.69 -8.14
N ALA A 127 -9.43 -1.71 -7.25
CA ALA A 127 -10.17 -0.47 -7.46
C ALA A 127 -9.35 0.70 -6.92
N HIS A 128 -9.33 1.79 -7.69
CA HIS A 128 -8.56 2.98 -7.39
C HIS A 128 -9.45 4.22 -7.36
N ASN A 129 -9.41 5.00 -6.28
CA ASN A 129 -10.06 6.31 -6.22
C ASN A 129 -9.01 7.42 -5.99
N PHE A 130 -8.74 8.21 -7.02
CA PHE A 130 -7.74 9.27 -6.97
C PHE A 130 -8.23 10.56 -6.27
N ALA A 131 -9.55 10.72 -6.09
CA ALA A 131 -10.14 11.94 -5.57
C ALA A 131 -10.27 11.96 -4.04
N GLY A 132 -10.39 10.79 -3.41
CA GLY A 132 -10.66 10.67 -1.97
C GLY A 132 -11.03 9.24 -1.59
N PRO A 133 -11.52 9.01 -0.36
CA PRO A 133 -12.13 7.76 0.05
C PRO A 133 -13.25 7.29 -0.88
N PHE A 134 -13.51 5.99 -0.88
CA PHE A 134 -14.72 5.44 -1.50
C PHE A 134 -15.96 5.83 -0.69
N ASP A 135 -17.12 5.96 -1.33
CA ASP A 135 -18.37 6.30 -0.65
C ASP A 135 -18.77 5.22 0.38
N ASP A 136 -18.49 3.96 0.06
CA ASP A 136 -18.65 2.81 0.95
C ASP A 136 -17.55 1.77 0.63
N LEU A 137 -16.46 1.80 1.40
CA LEU A 137 -15.33 0.89 1.21
C LEU A 137 -15.73 -0.57 1.50
N GLY A 138 -16.61 -0.78 2.49
CA GLY A 138 -17.08 -2.09 2.91
C GLY A 138 -17.94 -2.77 1.84
N ALA A 139 -18.90 -2.03 1.27
CA ALA A 139 -19.73 -2.53 0.18
C ALA A 139 -18.90 -2.91 -1.05
N LEU A 140 -17.91 -2.09 -1.43
CA LEU A 140 -17.04 -2.39 -2.55
C LEU A 140 -16.19 -3.65 -2.31
N TYR A 141 -15.70 -3.86 -1.08
CA TYR A 141 -15.04 -5.11 -0.71
C TYR A 141 -15.99 -6.32 -0.87
N GLU A 142 -17.21 -6.23 -0.36
CA GLU A 142 -18.20 -7.31 -0.46
C GLU A 142 -18.59 -7.61 -1.91
N ASP A 143 -18.79 -6.58 -2.74
CA ASP A 143 -19.09 -6.72 -4.16
C ASP A 143 -18.00 -7.51 -4.90
N ILE A 144 -16.73 -7.22 -4.62
CA ILE A 144 -15.59 -7.98 -5.17
C ILE A 144 -15.64 -9.43 -4.70
N LYS A 145 -15.86 -9.68 -3.40
CA LYS A 145 -15.92 -11.03 -2.83
C LYS A 145 -17.09 -11.84 -3.38
N ILE A 146 -18.24 -11.22 -3.60
CA ILE A 146 -19.42 -11.86 -4.21
C ILE A 146 -19.14 -12.21 -5.68
N SER A 147 -18.56 -11.28 -6.43
CA SER A 147 -18.27 -11.47 -7.85
C SER A 147 -17.17 -12.50 -8.11
N CYS A 148 -16.16 -12.57 -7.24
CA CYS A 148 -15.08 -13.56 -7.32
C CYS A 148 -14.55 -13.91 -5.91
N PRO A 149 -15.08 -14.95 -5.25
CA PRO A 149 -14.70 -15.32 -3.88
C PRO A 149 -13.22 -15.66 -3.68
N GLU A 150 -12.55 -16.15 -4.73
CA GLU A 150 -11.12 -16.51 -4.71
C GLU A 150 -10.19 -15.31 -4.97
N ALA A 151 -10.74 -14.18 -5.41
CA ALA A 151 -9.94 -12.99 -5.66
C ALA A 151 -9.46 -12.34 -4.35
N ILE A 152 -8.29 -11.71 -4.45
CA ILE A 152 -7.72 -10.82 -3.44
C ILE A 152 -8.20 -9.40 -3.76
N PRO A 153 -9.08 -8.78 -2.95
CA PRO A 153 -9.50 -7.40 -3.18
C PRO A 153 -8.34 -6.44 -2.93
N LYS A 154 -8.14 -5.46 -3.82
CA LYS A 154 -7.16 -4.38 -3.71
C LYS A 154 -7.86 -3.03 -3.79
N LEU A 155 -8.03 -2.36 -2.67
CA LEU A 155 -8.77 -1.10 -2.58
C LEU A 155 -7.81 0.03 -2.19
N VAL A 156 -7.57 0.94 -3.12
CA VAL A 156 -6.57 1.99 -2.97
C VAL A 156 -7.19 3.34 -3.26
N TYR A 157 -7.08 4.28 -2.34
CA TYR A 157 -7.72 5.59 -2.49
C TYR A 157 -6.86 6.73 -1.97
N THR A 158 -7.07 7.96 -2.41
CA THR A 158 -6.33 9.11 -1.91
C THR A 158 -6.84 9.50 -0.52
N ALA A 159 -5.95 9.54 0.47
CA ALA A 159 -6.27 10.18 1.75
C ALA A 159 -6.13 11.70 1.58
N ARG A 160 -7.19 12.44 1.89
CA ARG A 160 -7.19 13.92 1.93
C ARG A 160 -6.74 14.41 3.29
N HIS A 161 -6.95 13.60 4.31
CA HIS A 161 -6.46 13.79 5.67
C HIS A 161 -6.08 12.43 6.27
N ILE A 162 -5.21 12.39 7.29
CA ILE A 162 -4.80 11.13 7.92
C ILE A 162 -5.98 10.35 8.51
N ASN A 163 -7.06 11.05 8.89
CA ASN A 163 -8.30 10.44 9.39
C ASN A 163 -8.99 9.55 8.35
N ASP A 164 -8.77 9.79 7.04
CA ASP A 164 -9.30 8.95 5.96
C ASP A 164 -8.69 7.52 5.97
N CYS A 165 -7.57 7.29 6.67
CA CYS A 165 -6.91 5.99 6.70
C CYS A 165 -7.61 4.96 7.61
N PHE A 166 -8.39 5.41 8.59
CA PHE A 166 -8.91 4.53 9.64
C PHE A 166 -9.95 3.52 9.14
N GLU A 167 -10.77 3.89 8.15
CA GLU A 167 -11.71 2.95 7.52
C GLU A 167 -10.96 1.82 6.81
N GLY A 168 -9.86 2.14 6.11
CA GLY A 168 -8.97 1.13 5.53
C GLY A 168 -8.33 0.23 6.58
N PHE A 169 -7.99 0.77 7.76
CA PHE A 169 -7.48 -0.03 8.88
C PHE A 169 -8.54 -0.97 9.44
N ASP A 170 -9.80 -0.53 9.50
CA ASP A 170 -10.93 -1.34 9.96
C ASP A 170 -11.23 -2.46 8.97
N LEU A 171 -11.19 -2.18 7.67
CA LEU A 171 -11.35 -3.21 6.65
C LEU A 171 -10.23 -4.26 6.73
N LEU A 172 -8.96 -3.85 6.87
CA LEU A 172 -7.84 -4.78 7.04
C LEU A 172 -8.03 -5.74 8.23
N HIS A 173 -8.67 -5.26 9.29
CA HIS A 173 -8.93 -6.06 10.48
C HIS A 173 -10.12 -7.02 10.33
N ASN A 174 -11.18 -6.54 9.68
CA ASN A 174 -12.45 -7.26 9.58
C ASN A 174 -12.51 -8.21 8.38
N ALA A 175 -11.67 -7.99 7.36
CA ALA A 175 -11.63 -8.81 6.17
C ALA A 175 -11.27 -10.27 6.48
N VAL A 176 -11.90 -11.19 5.76
CA VAL A 176 -11.61 -12.62 5.86
C VAL A 176 -10.65 -13.01 4.74
N GLY A 177 -9.46 -13.45 5.12
CA GLY A 177 -8.41 -13.83 4.19
C GLY A 177 -7.55 -12.65 3.76
N GLU A 178 -7.00 -12.72 2.55
CA GLU A 178 -6.05 -11.74 2.05
C GLU A 178 -6.76 -10.56 1.40
N VAL A 179 -6.37 -9.34 1.80
CA VAL A 179 -6.85 -8.08 1.25
C VAL A 179 -5.69 -7.08 1.15
N ILE A 180 -5.70 -6.24 0.13
CA ILE A 180 -4.76 -5.13 -0.04
C ILE A 180 -5.54 -3.83 0.15
N VAL A 181 -5.22 -3.07 1.20
CA VAL A 181 -5.83 -1.75 1.43
C VAL A 181 -4.77 -0.78 1.89
N PHE A 182 -4.66 0.35 1.22
CA PHE A 182 -3.83 1.48 1.66
C PHE A 182 -4.24 2.75 0.94
N CYS A 183 -3.82 3.87 1.48
CA CYS A 183 -4.10 5.20 0.97
C CYS A 183 -2.92 5.77 0.17
N MET A 184 -3.24 6.55 -0.86
CA MET A 184 -2.30 7.39 -1.61
C MET A 184 -2.17 8.76 -0.94
N GLY A 185 -1.12 9.51 -1.33
CA GLY A 185 -0.84 10.84 -0.82
C GLY A 185 -0.03 10.83 0.49
N GLU A 186 0.44 12.01 0.90
CA GLU A 186 1.26 12.17 2.10
C GLU A 186 0.48 11.81 3.37
N ALA A 187 -0.80 12.23 3.46
CA ALA A 187 -1.70 11.85 4.54
C ALA A 187 -1.92 10.32 4.63
N GLY A 188 -1.79 9.62 3.50
CA GLY A 188 -1.94 8.17 3.40
C GLY A 188 -0.73 7.36 3.85
N LEU A 189 0.41 8.00 4.11
CA LEU A 189 1.70 7.35 4.34
C LEU A 189 1.66 6.26 5.42
N ILE A 190 0.97 6.55 6.53
CA ILE A 190 0.82 5.63 7.66
C ILE A 190 0.25 4.28 7.23
N SER A 191 -0.69 4.27 6.27
CA SER A 191 -1.32 3.04 5.82
C SER A 191 -0.39 2.11 5.04
N ARG A 192 0.60 2.68 4.34
CA ARG A 192 1.61 1.90 3.62
C ARG A 192 2.58 1.23 4.58
N ILE A 193 3.02 1.97 5.60
CA ILE A 193 3.98 1.50 6.61
C ILE A 193 3.32 0.42 7.49
N LEU A 194 2.08 0.65 7.92
CA LEU A 194 1.38 -0.24 8.85
C LEU A 194 0.77 -1.49 8.21
N ALA A 195 0.83 -1.63 6.88
CA ALA A 195 0.25 -2.76 6.16
C ALA A 195 0.64 -4.11 6.77
N LYS A 196 1.91 -4.31 7.15
CA LYS A 196 2.38 -5.57 7.75
C LYS A 196 1.84 -5.83 9.16
N LYS A 197 1.79 -4.78 10.01
CA LYS A 197 1.21 -4.88 11.35
C LYS A 197 -0.29 -5.18 11.28
N LEU A 198 -0.99 -4.59 10.31
CA LEU A 198 -2.43 -4.69 10.16
C LEU A 198 -2.88 -5.89 9.31
N GLY A 199 -1.94 -6.73 8.84
CA GLY A 199 -2.27 -7.96 8.12
C GLY A 199 -2.63 -7.78 6.65
N GLY A 200 -2.32 -6.64 6.04
CA GLY A 200 -2.49 -6.43 4.60
C GLY A 200 -1.67 -7.44 3.80
N PHE A 201 -2.13 -7.84 2.63
CA PHE A 201 -1.45 -8.86 1.84
C PHE A 201 -0.18 -8.32 1.15
N VAL A 202 -0.24 -7.10 0.62
CA VAL A 202 0.86 -6.44 -0.08
C VAL A 202 0.83 -4.94 0.25
N THR A 203 1.99 -4.32 0.40
CA THR A 203 2.16 -2.86 0.31
C THR A 203 3.18 -2.53 -0.78
N PHE A 204 3.20 -1.30 -1.25
CA PHE A 204 4.04 -0.89 -2.38
C PHE A 204 5.05 0.17 -1.97
N ALA A 205 6.30 -0.04 -2.39
CA ALA A 205 7.41 0.88 -2.27
C ALA A 205 8.06 1.12 -3.64
N CYS A 206 8.69 2.25 -3.83
CA CYS A 206 9.48 2.53 -5.03
C CYS A 206 10.95 2.12 -4.84
N VAL A 207 11.69 1.93 -5.93
CA VAL A 207 13.15 1.74 -5.84
C VAL A 207 13.82 3.04 -5.41
N ASP A 208 13.43 4.13 -6.07
CA ASP A 208 13.84 5.49 -5.82
C ASP A 208 12.67 6.44 -6.08
N ASN A 209 12.85 7.71 -5.73
CA ASN A 209 11.79 8.72 -5.88
C ASN A 209 11.46 9.04 -7.35
N GLU A 210 12.35 8.77 -8.29
CA GLU A 210 12.13 9.03 -9.73
C GLU A 210 11.21 7.98 -10.36
N ASN A 211 11.28 6.75 -9.87
CA ASN A 211 10.50 5.60 -10.33
C ASN A 211 9.22 5.37 -9.51
N ALA A 212 8.76 6.36 -8.74
CA ALA A 212 7.50 6.27 -8.01
C ALA A 212 6.30 6.19 -8.97
N THR A 213 5.46 5.16 -8.83
CA THR A 213 4.27 4.93 -9.67
C THR A 213 2.98 5.46 -9.05
N ALA A 214 3.03 5.95 -7.80
CA ALA A 214 1.88 6.52 -7.10
C ALA A 214 2.34 7.58 -6.06
N PRO A 215 1.55 8.64 -5.81
CA PRO A 215 1.86 9.64 -4.80
C PRO A 215 2.02 9.05 -3.38
N GLY A 216 3.03 9.54 -2.65
CA GLY A 216 3.32 9.13 -1.28
C GLY A 216 4.04 7.79 -1.14
N GLN A 217 4.63 7.25 -2.21
CA GLN A 217 5.47 6.05 -2.11
C GLN A 217 6.77 6.34 -1.35
N ILE A 218 7.09 5.45 -0.42
CA ILE A 218 8.36 5.40 0.30
C ILE A 218 9.28 4.45 -0.46
N THR A 219 10.59 4.72 -0.45
CA THR A 219 11.55 3.79 -1.05
C THR A 219 11.59 2.46 -0.28
N ALA A 220 11.87 1.35 -0.97
CA ALA A 220 12.03 0.05 -0.31
C ALA A 220 13.16 0.09 0.74
N GLU A 221 14.21 0.87 0.50
CA GLU A 221 15.27 1.10 1.48
C GLU A 221 14.77 1.79 2.75
N GLN A 222 13.96 2.86 2.63
CA GLN A 222 13.37 3.51 3.81
C GLN A 222 12.40 2.57 4.54
N MET A 223 11.58 1.80 3.82
CA MET A 223 10.72 0.78 4.44
C MET A 223 11.54 -0.23 5.26
N LYS A 224 12.62 -0.75 4.68
CA LYS A 224 13.48 -1.77 5.32
C LYS A 224 14.32 -1.20 6.47
N LYS A 225 14.96 -0.05 6.27
CA LYS A 225 15.93 0.52 7.21
C LYS A 225 15.30 1.49 8.21
N LEU A 226 14.57 2.50 7.73
CA LEU A 226 14.00 3.54 8.59
C LEU A 226 12.78 3.02 9.37
N TYR A 227 11.86 2.35 8.68
CA TYR A 227 10.63 1.81 9.28
C TYR A 227 10.72 0.34 9.67
N ARG A 228 11.94 -0.23 9.60
CA ARG A 228 12.27 -1.54 10.16
C ARG A 228 11.32 -2.64 9.69
N TRP A 229 10.89 -2.59 8.42
CA TRP A 229 9.87 -3.46 7.83
C TRP A 229 10.00 -4.94 8.23
N ASP A 230 11.23 -5.46 8.25
CA ASP A 230 11.49 -6.87 8.54
C ASP A 230 11.15 -7.26 9.99
N ARG A 231 11.19 -6.30 10.93
CA ARG A 231 10.90 -6.50 12.35
C ARG A 231 9.45 -6.21 12.74
N VAL A 232 8.73 -5.43 11.94
CA VAL A 232 7.33 -5.08 12.21
C VAL A 232 6.44 -6.33 12.18
N ASN A 233 5.61 -6.49 13.20
CA ASN A 233 4.62 -7.56 13.36
C ASN A 233 3.34 -7.03 14.02
N ALA A 234 2.37 -7.92 14.28
CA ALA A 234 1.08 -7.54 14.86
C ALA A 234 1.22 -6.94 16.27
N GLU A 235 2.23 -7.38 17.03
CA GLU A 235 2.52 -6.96 18.40
C GLU A 235 3.36 -5.69 18.50
N THR A 236 3.85 -5.14 17.38
CA THR A 236 4.68 -3.92 17.38
C THR A 236 3.91 -2.74 17.98
N GLU A 237 4.45 -2.12 19.02
CA GLU A 237 3.87 -0.92 19.63
C GLU A 237 4.15 0.31 18.77
N LEU A 238 3.17 1.18 18.60
CA LEU A 238 3.26 2.35 17.74
C LEU A 238 3.51 3.62 18.55
N PHE A 239 4.37 4.47 18.01
CA PHE A 239 4.64 5.81 18.50
C PHE A 239 4.65 6.76 17.31
N GLY A 240 4.56 8.06 17.55
CA GLY A 240 4.72 8.98 16.44
C GLY A 240 4.86 10.44 16.82
N VAL A 241 5.22 11.24 15.83
CA VAL A 241 5.23 12.70 15.93
C VAL A 241 4.05 13.25 15.15
N ILE A 242 3.16 13.96 15.84
CA ILE A 242 2.00 14.63 15.26
C ILE A 242 2.37 16.07 14.88
N GLY A 243 2.09 16.47 13.65
CA GLY A 243 2.28 17.84 13.18
C GLY A 243 1.92 18.07 11.72
N SER A 244 1.97 19.34 11.30
CA SER A 244 1.91 19.75 9.90
C SER A 244 2.74 21.03 9.67
N PRO A 245 3.77 20.98 8.80
CA PRO A 245 4.31 19.81 8.10
C PRO A 245 5.07 18.87 9.05
N VAL A 246 5.18 17.58 8.70
CA VAL A 246 5.88 16.57 9.52
C VAL A 246 6.96 15.77 8.79
N ALA A 247 6.98 15.80 7.45
CA ALA A 247 7.89 15.00 6.62
C ALA A 247 9.39 15.18 6.95
N HIS A 248 9.81 16.38 7.37
CA HIS A 248 11.20 16.68 7.70
C HIS A 248 11.61 16.30 9.12
N SER A 249 10.70 15.73 9.92
CA SER A 249 11.02 15.34 11.29
C SER A 249 12.08 14.26 11.32
N LEU A 250 13.13 14.46 12.10
CA LEU A 250 14.15 13.44 12.38
C LEU A 250 13.71 12.45 13.45
N SER A 251 12.58 12.69 14.14
CA SER A 251 12.11 11.82 15.24
C SER A 251 11.95 10.36 14.81
N PRO A 252 11.33 10.03 13.65
CA PRO A 252 11.27 8.65 13.18
C PRO A 252 12.64 7.99 13.04
N ALA A 253 13.63 8.71 12.48
CA ALA A 253 14.98 8.17 12.32
C ALA A 253 15.67 7.91 13.67
N ILE A 254 15.53 8.84 14.62
CA ILE A 254 16.13 8.72 15.95
C ILE A 254 15.49 7.58 16.73
N PHE A 255 14.16 7.59 16.90
CA PHE A 255 13.48 6.63 17.74
C PHE A 255 13.50 5.21 17.15
N ASN A 256 13.36 5.05 15.83
CA ASN A 256 13.46 3.72 15.23
C ASN A 256 14.87 3.14 15.36
N ALA A 257 15.93 3.95 15.24
CA ALA A 257 17.29 3.50 15.51
C ALA A 257 17.47 3.07 16.98
N CYS A 258 16.96 3.87 17.93
CA CYS A 258 17.01 3.52 19.35
C CYS A 258 16.23 2.24 19.68
N PHE A 259 15.03 2.08 19.12
CA PHE A 259 14.25 0.85 19.28
C PHE A 259 14.98 -0.36 18.70
N ASP A 260 15.70 -0.18 17.59
CA ASP A 260 16.48 -1.25 16.98
C ASP A 260 17.67 -1.69 17.82
N GLU A 261 18.44 -0.71 18.31
CA GLU A 261 19.59 -0.93 19.17
C GLU A 261 19.20 -1.58 20.51
N ARG A 262 18.05 -1.18 21.08
CA ARG A 262 17.55 -1.69 22.36
C ARG A 262 16.72 -2.97 22.25
N GLY A 263 16.47 -3.46 21.03
CA GLY A 263 15.62 -4.64 20.81
C GLY A 263 14.15 -4.42 21.21
N VAL A 264 13.68 -3.17 21.19
CA VAL A 264 12.29 -2.82 21.49
C VAL A 264 11.44 -3.04 20.23
N ASN A 265 10.34 -3.78 20.38
CA ASN A 265 9.34 -3.98 19.32
C ASN A 265 8.44 -2.75 19.16
N GLY A 266 9.05 -1.59 18.91
CA GLY A 266 8.38 -0.30 18.72
C GLY A 266 8.60 0.24 17.31
N LEU A 267 7.63 1.00 16.80
CA LEU A 267 7.73 1.71 15.53
C LEU A 267 7.28 3.15 15.71
N TYR A 268 8.17 4.09 15.39
CA TYR A 268 7.93 5.52 15.46
C TYR A 268 7.61 6.09 14.07
N LEU A 269 6.49 6.80 13.94
CA LEU A 269 5.92 7.24 12.67
C LEU A 269 5.85 8.77 12.56
N PRO A 270 6.02 9.34 11.36
CA PRO A 270 5.54 10.69 11.08
C PRO A 270 4.01 10.66 10.89
N LEU A 271 3.28 11.46 11.66
CA LEU A 271 1.82 11.53 11.63
C LEU A 271 1.41 12.92 11.14
N LEU A 272 1.09 13.00 9.85
CA LEU A 272 0.65 14.24 9.22
C LEU A 272 -0.81 14.49 9.60
N VAL A 273 -1.01 15.24 10.67
CA VAL A 273 -2.32 15.74 11.08
C VAL A 273 -2.38 17.18 10.59
N GLU A 274 -3.29 17.46 9.68
CA GLU A 274 -3.50 18.80 9.14
C GLU A 274 -4.78 19.40 9.73
N GLY A 275 -4.95 20.71 9.58
CA GLY A 275 -6.12 21.41 10.13
C GLY A 275 -5.91 21.88 11.57
N GLU A 276 -7.02 22.05 12.27
CA GLU A 276 -7.09 22.76 13.54
C GLU A 276 -7.41 21.79 14.69
N LYS A 277 -8.10 22.28 15.73
CA LYS A 277 -8.44 21.48 16.91
C LYS A 277 -9.41 20.34 16.60
N SER A 278 -10.36 20.53 15.68
CA SER A 278 -11.33 19.50 15.31
C SER A 278 -10.66 18.26 14.72
N GLU A 279 -9.81 18.45 13.71
CA GLU A 279 -9.16 17.35 12.99
C GLU A 279 -8.13 16.64 13.88
N PHE A 280 -7.44 17.39 14.74
CA PHE A 280 -6.55 16.84 15.77
C PHE A 280 -7.30 15.97 16.78
N ASN A 281 -8.42 16.46 17.31
CA ASN A 281 -9.24 15.69 18.25
C ASN A 281 -9.79 14.43 17.59
N GLU A 282 -10.29 14.54 16.36
CA GLU A 282 -10.79 13.41 15.57
C GLU A 282 -9.70 12.35 15.35
N PHE A 283 -8.45 12.76 15.09
CA PHE A 283 -7.33 11.83 14.99
C PHE A 283 -7.11 11.06 16.29
N LEU A 284 -7.05 11.75 17.43
CA LEU A 284 -6.88 11.09 18.72
C LEU A 284 -8.05 10.17 19.07
N GLU A 285 -9.28 10.61 18.83
CA GLU A 285 -10.48 9.81 19.03
C GLU A 285 -10.46 8.53 18.17
N ASN A 286 -10.05 8.64 16.91
CA ASN A 286 -9.92 7.49 16.02
C ASN A 286 -8.87 6.48 16.50
N ILE A 287 -7.76 6.95 17.06
CA ILE A 287 -6.73 6.11 17.68
C ILE A 287 -7.28 5.41 18.92
N MET A 288 -7.91 6.17 19.83
CA MET A 288 -8.42 5.67 21.10
C MET A 288 -9.55 4.65 20.90
N ALA A 289 -10.40 4.87 19.90
CA ALA A 289 -11.44 3.91 19.49
C ALA A 289 -10.87 2.59 18.95
N ARG A 290 -9.59 2.58 18.54
CA ARG A 290 -8.92 1.44 17.90
C ARG A 290 -7.67 1.03 18.67
N ASN A 291 -7.85 0.65 19.93
CA ASN A 291 -6.78 0.16 20.81
C ASN A 291 -5.89 -0.94 20.17
N ARG A 292 -6.43 -1.73 19.24
CA ARG A 292 -5.70 -2.74 18.43
C ARG A 292 -4.55 -2.16 17.60
N LEU A 293 -4.57 -0.87 17.30
CA LEU A 293 -3.45 -0.19 16.65
C LEU A 293 -2.22 -0.14 17.58
N GLY A 294 -2.41 -0.18 18.89
CA GLY A 294 -1.34 -0.31 19.87
C GLY A 294 -0.45 0.94 19.95
N PHE A 295 -1.02 2.14 19.89
CA PHE A 295 -0.27 3.37 20.10
C PHE A 295 0.07 3.56 21.59
N GLY A 296 1.36 3.66 21.90
CA GLY A 296 1.88 3.86 23.25
C GLY A 296 2.16 5.33 23.59
N GLY A 297 2.25 6.22 22.59
CA GLY A 297 2.40 7.65 22.84
C GLY A 297 2.80 8.49 21.63
N PHE A 298 2.72 9.81 21.81
CA PHE A 298 2.97 10.78 20.76
C PHE A 298 3.91 11.88 21.22
N SER A 299 4.79 12.34 20.32
CA SER A 299 5.34 13.68 20.37
C SER A 299 4.44 14.61 19.57
N VAL A 300 4.30 15.87 20.00
CA VAL A 300 3.44 16.85 19.30
C VAL A 300 4.27 18.08 18.93
N THR A 301 4.22 18.47 17.66
CA THR A 301 4.87 19.67 17.13
C THR A 301 3.86 20.65 16.55
N ILE A 302 4.35 21.70 15.90
CA ILE A 302 3.53 22.74 15.26
C ILE A 302 2.52 22.08 14.29
N PRO A 303 1.25 22.56 14.24
CA PRO A 303 0.65 23.62 15.09
C PRO A 303 -0.03 23.08 16.37
N HIS A 304 0.01 21.78 16.64
CA HIS A 304 -0.93 21.12 17.56
C HIS A 304 -0.54 21.12 19.04
N LYS A 305 0.53 21.81 19.46
CA LYS A 305 0.94 21.80 20.87
C LYS A 305 -0.16 22.28 21.81
N ALA A 306 -0.83 23.39 21.46
CA ALA A 306 -1.95 23.90 22.23
C ALA A 306 -3.17 22.96 22.17
N HIS A 307 -3.44 22.35 21.00
CA HIS A 307 -4.55 21.40 20.85
C HIS A 307 -4.36 20.16 21.72
N ALA A 308 -3.13 19.64 21.83
CA ALA A 308 -2.80 18.52 22.69
C ALA A 308 -3.00 18.83 24.19
N LEU A 309 -2.55 20.02 24.63
CA LEU A 309 -2.76 20.49 26.00
C LEU A 309 -4.25 20.62 26.32
N ASP A 310 -5.00 21.27 25.43
CA ASP A 310 -6.45 21.42 25.55
C ASP A 310 -7.17 20.07 25.63
N TYR A 311 -6.77 19.11 24.78
CA TYR A 311 -7.36 17.77 24.75
C TYR A 311 -7.11 17.02 26.06
N ALA A 312 -5.87 17.04 26.57
CA ALA A 312 -5.50 16.41 27.83
C ALA A 312 -6.27 17.01 29.02
N ASN A 313 -6.36 18.35 29.08
CA ASN A 313 -7.13 19.06 30.10
C ASN A 313 -8.63 18.72 30.03
N ALA A 314 -9.22 18.68 28.83
CA ALA A 314 -10.62 18.34 28.65
C ALA A 314 -10.93 16.88 29.04
N ALA A 315 -9.98 15.97 28.83
CA ALA A 315 -10.07 14.57 29.24
C ALA A 315 -9.82 14.36 30.75
N GLY A 316 -9.32 15.37 31.47
CA GLY A 316 -8.94 15.26 32.88
C GLY A 316 -7.68 14.42 33.10
N GLU A 317 -6.83 14.31 32.08
CA GLU A 317 -5.55 13.60 32.14
C GLU A 317 -4.50 14.40 32.92
N PHE A 318 -3.44 13.71 33.37
CA PHE A 318 -2.33 14.39 34.04
C PHE A 318 -1.54 15.24 33.05
N VAL A 319 -1.44 16.55 33.33
CA VAL A 319 -0.57 17.49 32.64
C VAL A 319 0.57 17.88 33.57
N GLU A 320 1.82 17.73 33.09
CA GLU A 320 2.98 18.16 33.85
C GLU A 320 2.95 19.70 34.00
N PRO A 321 3.14 20.28 35.21
CA PRO A 321 2.98 21.72 35.42
C PRO A 321 3.87 22.63 34.56
N LEU A 322 4.95 22.11 33.99
CA LEU A 322 5.83 22.86 33.08
C LEU A 322 5.25 22.98 31.65
N ALA A 323 4.19 22.23 31.34
CA ALA A 323 3.50 22.25 30.06
C ALA A 323 2.30 23.23 30.02
N GLU A 324 1.89 23.78 31.16
CA GLU A 324 0.87 24.85 31.26
C GLU A 324 1.39 26.24 30.88
#